data_AF-A0A483A8M3-F1
#
_entry.id   AF-A0A483A8M3-F1
#
_cell.length_a   1.000
_cell.length_b   1.000
_cell.length_c   1.000
_cell.angle_alpha   90.00
_cell.angle_beta   90.00
_cell.angle_gamma   90.00
#
_symmetry.space_group_name_H-M   'P 1'
#
loop_
_entity.id
_entity.type
_entity.pdbx_description
1 polymer ?
#
loop_
_entity_poly.entity_id
_entity_poly.type
_entity_poly.pdbx_seq_one_letter_code
_entity_poly.pdbx_strand_id
1 'polypeptide(L)'
;MINTHWHFDHTGGNENMGKADVIIVAHDQVRERMSHDNFIKAFNKKVPTSPKVALPVITFNDEVTFHLNNQEIQVIHQDNSHTDGDSIVFFKTANVVHMEEFHSEIPPINWTPNYNNLGVQNDQKIHSLYQSV
;
A
#
# COMPACT_ATOMS: atom_id res chain seq x y z
N MET A 1 4.26 -2.68 8.55
CA MET A 1 4.23 -1.63 7.51
C MET A 1 3.53 -2.19 6.28
N ILE A 2 2.72 -1.40 5.59
CA ILE A 2 2.06 -1.78 4.33
C ILE A 2 2.63 -0.89 3.22
N ASN A 3 3.18 -1.48 2.16
CA ASN A 3 3.46 -0.74 0.92
C ASN A 3 2.20 -0.72 0.08
N THR A 4 1.74 0.48 -0.29
CA THR A 4 0.53 0.64 -1.09
C THR A 4 0.78 0.40 -2.58
N HIS A 5 1.98 0.67 -3.09
CA HIS A 5 2.37 0.40 -4.48
C HIS A 5 3.91 0.42 -4.65
N TRP A 6 4.40 0.11 -5.86
CA TRP A 6 5.84 0.09 -6.17
C TRP A 6 6.34 1.41 -6.78
N HIS A 7 6.71 2.35 -5.91
CA HIS A 7 7.55 3.49 -6.27
C HIS A 7 8.69 3.72 -5.27
N PHE A 8 9.71 4.48 -5.68
CA PHE A 8 10.93 4.66 -4.88
C PHE A 8 10.68 5.41 -3.57
N ASP A 9 9.73 6.35 -3.56
CA ASP A 9 9.32 7.14 -2.41
C ASP A 9 8.44 6.35 -1.43
N HIS A 10 7.83 5.26 -1.92
CA HIS A 10 7.00 4.37 -1.10
C HIS A 10 7.75 3.11 -0.61
N THR A 11 8.71 2.60 -1.40
CA THR A 11 9.47 1.37 -1.09
C THR A 11 10.94 1.61 -0.74
N GLY A 12 11.46 2.81 -0.99
CA GLY A 12 12.88 3.14 -0.79
C GLY A 12 13.33 3.09 0.67
N GLY A 13 12.39 3.18 1.62
CA GLY A 13 12.66 3.02 3.05
C GLY A 13 12.72 1.56 3.54
N ASN A 14 12.33 0.59 2.72
CA ASN A 14 12.10 -0.79 3.18
C ASN A 14 13.35 -1.47 3.74
N GLU A 15 14.53 -1.18 3.20
CA GLU A 15 15.77 -1.79 3.71
C GLU A 15 16.01 -1.42 5.18
N ASN A 16 15.74 -0.17 5.56
CA ASN A 16 15.87 0.28 6.94
C ASN A 16 14.80 -0.36 7.84
N MET A 17 13.57 -0.47 7.33
CA MET A 17 12.46 -1.10 8.07
C MET A 17 12.70 -2.59 8.31
N GLY A 18 13.15 -3.31 7.29
CA GLY A 18 13.48 -4.73 7.42
C GLY A 18 14.68 -4.98 8.34
N LYS A 19 15.70 -4.10 8.34
CA LYS A 19 16.81 -4.16 9.31
C LYS A 19 16.36 -3.91 10.76
N ALA A 20 15.22 -3.25 10.94
CA ALA A 20 14.59 -3.04 12.23
C ALA A 20 13.53 -4.13 12.56
N ASP A 21 13.57 -5.26 11.86
CA ASP A 21 12.66 -6.41 12.03
C ASP A 21 11.16 -6.06 11.84
N VAL A 22 10.86 -4.98 11.11
CA VAL A 22 9.48 -4.62 10.78
C VAL A 22 8.94 -5.60 9.73
N ILE A 23 7.75 -6.15 10.01
CA ILE A 23 7.01 -6.94 9.02
C ILE A 23 6.50 -6.01 7.92
N ILE A 24 6.95 -6.28 6.69
CA ILE A 24 6.55 -5.56 5.49
C ILE A 24 5.49 -6.38 4.75
N VAL A 25 4.34 -5.76 4.52
CA VAL A 25 3.19 -6.31 3.79
C VAL A 25 3.04 -5.55 2.47
N ALA A 26 2.76 -6.23 1.36
CA ALA A 26 2.41 -5.57 0.11
C ALA A 26 1.61 -6.50 -0.83
N HIS A 27 1.02 -5.95 -1.89
CA HIS A 27 0.48 -6.77 -2.97
C HIS A 27 1.57 -7.65 -3.63
N ASP A 28 1.18 -8.80 -4.16
CA ASP A 28 2.09 -9.76 -4.81
C ASP A 28 2.98 -9.09 -5.87
N GLN A 29 2.41 -8.20 -6.69
CA GLN A 29 3.17 -7.51 -7.73
C GLN A 29 4.20 -6.52 -7.18
N VAL A 30 3.95 -5.88 -6.04
CA VAL A 30 4.98 -5.03 -5.40
C VAL A 30 6.18 -5.87 -5.01
N ARG A 31 5.97 -7.06 -4.44
CA ARG A 31 7.06 -7.98 -4.12
C ARG A 31 7.78 -8.45 -5.39
N GLU A 32 7.04 -8.85 -6.42
CA GLU A 32 7.61 -9.31 -7.69
C GLU A 32 8.54 -8.24 -8.29
N ARG A 33 8.03 -7.01 -8.42
CA ARG A 33 8.80 -5.85 -8.90
C ARG A 33 10.03 -5.57 -8.05
N MET A 34 9.94 -5.68 -6.72
CA MET A 34 11.10 -5.47 -5.85
C MET A 34 12.14 -6.61 -5.92
N SER A 35 11.75 -7.81 -6.32
CA SER A 35 12.59 -9.02 -6.24
C SER A 35 13.47 -9.29 -7.45
N HIS A 36 13.33 -8.51 -8.53
CA HIS A 36 14.11 -8.66 -9.77
C HIS A 36 14.65 -7.32 -10.27
N ASP A 37 15.64 -7.38 -11.16
CA ASP A 37 16.08 -6.19 -11.89
C ASP A 37 14.96 -5.71 -12.83
N ASN A 38 14.65 -4.43 -12.77
CA ASN A 38 13.62 -3.79 -13.60
C ASN A 38 14.22 -2.71 -14.48
N PHE A 39 13.45 -2.33 -15.49
CA PHE A 39 13.78 -1.22 -16.37
C PHE A 39 12.55 -0.35 -16.62
N ILE A 40 12.59 0.89 -16.17
CA ILE A 40 11.53 1.87 -16.36
C ILE A 40 11.81 2.62 -17.67
N LYS A 41 11.11 2.21 -18.74
CA LYS A 41 11.29 2.75 -20.09
C LYS A 41 11.07 4.27 -20.16
N ALA A 42 10.05 4.79 -19.46
CA ALA A 42 9.71 6.21 -19.45
C ALA A 42 10.88 7.10 -18.97
N PHE A 43 11.76 6.57 -18.12
CA PHE A 43 12.91 7.29 -17.58
C PHE A 43 14.26 6.75 -18.10
N ASN A 44 14.24 5.80 -19.04
CA ASN A 44 15.44 5.07 -19.50
C ASN A 44 16.32 4.59 -18.31
N LYS A 45 15.67 4.12 -17.24
CA LYS A 45 16.31 3.87 -15.94
C LYS A 45 16.26 2.40 -15.56
N LYS A 46 17.43 1.83 -15.23
CA LYS A 46 17.53 0.53 -14.57
C LYS A 46 17.24 0.69 -13.08
N VAL A 47 16.44 -0.20 -12.53
CA VAL A 47 16.16 -0.31 -11.10
C VAL A 47 16.63 -1.70 -10.67
N PRO A 48 17.75 -1.82 -9.93
CA PRO A 48 18.23 -3.13 -9.51
C PRO A 48 17.25 -3.78 -8.52
N THR A 49 17.32 -5.10 -8.42
CA THR A 49 16.61 -5.86 -7.38
C THR A 49 16.89 -5.29 -5.99
N SER A 50 15.88 -5.27 -5.13
CA SER A 50 16.01 -4.80 -3.76
C SER A 50 16.75 -5.83 -2.90
N PRO A 51 17.49 -5.40 -1.85
CA PRO A 51 18.04 -6.33 -0.87
C PRO A 51 16.97 -7.23 -0.28
N LYS A 52 17.27 -8.50 0.01
CA LYS A 52 16.29 -9.46 0.54
C LYS A 52 15.53 -8.95 1.78
N VAL A 53 16.23 -8.21 2.65
CA VAL A 53 15.66 -7.63 3.86
C VAL A 53 14.62 -6.53 3.59
N ALA A 54 14.66 -5.91 2.41
CA ALA A 54 13.71 -4.88 1.98
C ALA A 54 12.42 -5.45 1.34
N LEU A 55 12.36 -6.77 1.13
CA LEU A 55 11.23 -7.37 0.40
C LEU A 55 10.01 -7.57 1.33
N PRO A 56 8.78 -7.29 0.86
CA PRO A 56 7.55 -7.64 1.57
C PRO A 56 7.48 -9.14 1.87
N VAL A 57 7.36 -9.54 3.13
CA VAL A 57 7.35 -10.96 3.55
C VAL A 57 5.96 -11.55 3.72
N ILE A 58 4.96 -10.69 3.86
CA ILE A 58 3.55 -11.07 3.75
C ILE A 58 3.04 -10.42 2.46
N THR A 59 2.39 -11.21 1.62
CA THR A 59 1.76 -10.70 0.40
C THR A 59 0.32 -11.16 0.26
N PHE A 60 -0.41 -10.46 -0.60
CA PHE A 60 -1.80 -10.74 -0.94
C PHE A 60 -2.03 -10.43 -2.42
N ASN A 61 -3.07 -11.06 -2.99
CA ASN A 61 -3.47 -10.89 -4.39
C ASN A 61 -4.73 -10.02 -4.54
N ASP A 62 -5.78 -10.28 -3.75
CA ASP A 62 -7.05 -9.55 -3.88
C ASP A 62 -7.25 -8.64 -2.66
N GLU A 63 -7.24 -9.23 -1.46
CA GLU A 63 -7.41 -8.49 -0.22
C GLU A 63 -6.70 -9.17 0.95
N VAL A 64 -6.42 -8.38 1.98
CA VAL A 64 -6.00 -8.87 3.30
C VAL A 64 -6.64 -8.02 4.39
N THR A 65 -7.08 -8.69 5.45
CA THR A 65 -7.67 -8.03 6.62
C THR A 65 -6.78 -8.20 7.83
N PHE A 66 -6.52 -7.10 8.53
CA PHE A 66 -5.83 -7.08 9.81
C PHE A 66 -6.79 -6.71 10.94
N HIS A 67 -6.66 -7.42 12.05
CA HIS A 67 -7.27 -7.03 13.32
C HIS A 67 -6.14 -6.54 14.24
N LEU A 68 -5.95 -5.23 14.29
CA LEU A 68 -4.82 -4.62 15.02
C LEU A 68 -5.30 -3.38 15.75
N ASN A 69 -4.91 -3.22 17.02
CA ASN A 69 -5.19 -2.02 17.83
C ASN A 69 -6.68 -1.62 17.83
N ASN A 70 -7.58 -2.59 18.01
CA ASN A 70 -9.03 -2.40 17.98
C ASN A 70 -9.58 -1.84 16.65
N GLN A 71 -8.80 -1.92 15.57
CA GLN A 71 -9.23 -1.63 14.21
C GLN A 71 -9.37 -2.93 13.42
N GLU A 72 -10.40 -2.99 12.59
CA GLU A 72 -10.41 -3.83 11.40
C GLU A 72 -9.86 -3.00 10.23
N ILE A 73 -8.72 -3.42 9.69
CA ILE A 73 -8.03 -2.75 8.59
C ILE A 73 -8.10 -3.67 7.37
N GLN A 74 -8.84 -3.25 6.35
CA GLN A 74 -8.96 -3.99 5.10
C GLN A 74 -8.04 -3.34 4.06
N VAL A 75 -7.15 -4.12 3.47
CA VAL A 75 -6.30 -3.68 2.36
C VAL A 75 -6.79 -4.41 1.11
N ILE A 76 -7.14 -3.67 0.07
CA ILE A 76 -7.73 -4.21 -1.16
C ILE A 76 -6.86 -3.80 -2.34
N HIS A 77 -6.52 -4.75 -3.20
CA HIS A 77 -5.83 -4.46 -4.45
C HIS A 77 -6.75 -3.64 -5.37
N GLN A 78 -6.20 -2.58 -5.94
CA GLN A 78 -6.85 -1.77 -6.94
C GLN A 78 -6.17 -2.00 -8.29
N ASP A 79 -6.86 -2.71 -9.18
CA ASP A 79 -6.37 -2.93 -10.54
C ASP A 79 -6.18 -1.61 -11.30
N ASN A 80 -5.11 -1.58 -12.10
CA ASN A 80 -4.86 -0.60 -13.16
C ASN A 80 -4.97 0.89 -12.73
N SER A 81 -4.39 1.19 -11.56
CA SER A 81 -4.24 2.55 -11.03
C SER A 81 -2.85 3.10 -11.40
N HIS A 82 -2.00 3.44 -10.43
CA HIS A 82 -0.70 4.08 -10.61
C HIS A 82 0.39 3.09 -11.02
N THR A 83 0.33 1.88 -10.47
CA THR A 83 1.16 0.72 -10.78
C THR A 83 0.30 -0.55 -10.86
N ASP A 84 0.93 -1.70 -11.11
CA ASP A 84 0.29 -3.01 -11.12
C ASP A 84 0.17 -3.64 -9.71
N GLY A 85 0.56 -2.90 -8.66
CA GLY A 85 0.55 -3.38 -7.28
C GLY A 85 -0.24 -2.51 -6.30
N ASP A 86 -1.07 -1.60 -6.82
CA ASP A 86 -1.76 -0.59 -6.03
C ASP A 86 -2.74 -1.17 -5.02
N SER A 87 -2.86 -0.52 -3.86
CA SER A 87 -3.75 -0.95 -2.79
C SER A 87 -4.42 0.22 -2.09
N ILE A 88 -5.69 0.05 -1.75
CA ILE A 88 -6.46 0.98 -0.90
C ILE A 88 -6.57 0.38 0.50
N VAL A 89 -6.40 1.21 1.53
CA VAL A 89 -6.49 0.79 2.94
C VAL A 89 -7.73 1.41 3.60
N PHE A 90 -8.58 0.56 4.15
CA PHE A 90 -9.79 0.94 4.88
C PHE A 90 -9.63 0.67 6.37
N PHE A 91 -9.68 1.71 7.20
CA PHE A 91 -9.80 1.59 8.64
C PHE A 91 -11.28 1.58 9.00
N LYS A 92 -11.88 0.39 9.04
CA LYS A 92 -13.34 0.20 9.09
C LYS A 92 -13.95 0.82 10.34
N THR A 93 -13.30 0.61 11.48
CA THR A 93 -13.78 1.14 12.78
C THR A 93 -13.62 2.66 12.86
N ALA A 94 -12.52 3.22 12.34
CA ALA A 94 -12.31 4.67 12.27
C ALA A 94 -13.13 5.36 11.16
N ASN A 95 -13.69 4.59 10.23
CA ASN A 95 -14.38 5.07 9.04
C ASN A 95 -13.51 5.99 8.17
N VAL A 96 -12.25 5.60 7.98
CA VAL A 96 -11.24 6.31 7.18
C VAL A 96 -10.79 5.43 6.01
N VAL A 97 -10.60 6.05 4.84
CA VAL A 97 -10.00 5.42 3.67
C VAL A 97 -8.72 6.15 3.32
N HIS A 98 -7.67 5.38 3.06
CA HIS A 98 -6.39 5.84 2.58
C HIS A 98 -6.17 5.25 1.19
N MET A 99 -6.22 6.10 0.17
CA MET A 99 -6.25 5.71 -1.25
C MET A 99 -4.95 6.06 -2.01
N GLU A 100 -4.02 6.77 -1.36
CA GLU A 100 -2.77 7.29 -1.93
C GLU A 100 -2.95 7.88 -3.36
N GLU A 101 -2.11 7.45 -4.31
CA GLU A 101 -2.03 7.95 -5.68
C GLU A 101 -3.03 7.23 -6.61
N PHE A 102 -4.30 7.29 -6.25
CA PHE A 102 -5.39 6.70 -7.02
C PHE A 102 -5.63 7.42 -8.36
N HIS A 103 -5.56 6.68 -9.48
CA HIS A 103 -5.91 7.18 -10.81
C HIS A 103 -7.26 6.61 -11.26
N SER A 104 -8.28 7.45 -11.33
CA SER A 104 -9.66 7.06 -11.63
C SER A 104 -9.93 6.92 -13.14
N GLU A 105 -9.50 5.83 -13.78
CA GLU A 105 -10.07 5.45 -15.09
C GLU A 105 -11.12 4.33 -14.97
N ILE A 106 -11.26 3.71 -13.79
CA ILE A 106 -12.24 2.65 -13.53
C ILE A 106 -13.40 3.23 -12.69
N PRO A 107 -14.67 3.12 -13.15
CA PRO A 107 -15.81 3.41 -12.28
C PRO A 107 -15.73 2.45 -11.08
N PRO A 108 -15.92 2.93 -9.85
CA PRO A 108 -15.75 2.10 -8.67
C PRO A 108 -16.52 0.80 -8.86
N ILE A 109 -15.83 -0.34 -8.71
CA ILE A 109 -16.43 -1.63 -8.40
C ILE A 109 -17.66 -1.38 -7.54
N ASN A 110 -18.80 -1.97 -7.89
CA ASN A 110 -20.13 -1.86 -7.25
C ASN A 110 -20.09 -1.91 -5.70
N TRP A 111 -19.53 -0.88 -5.11
CA TRP A 111 -19.30 -0.67 -3.71
C TRP A 111 -19.73 0.76 -3.50
N THR A 112 -20.95 0.90 -3.00
CA THR A 112 -21.47 2.13 -2.46
C THR A 112 -21.03 2.20 -1.01
N PRO A 113 -19.89 2.84 -0.67
CA PRO A 113 -19.81 3.36 0.67
C PRO A 113 -20.95 4.36 0.81
N ASN A 114 -21.57 4.40 1.98
CA ASN A 114 -22.34 5.56 2.37
C ASN A 114 -21.37 6.76 2.43
N TYR A 115 -21.15 7.41 1.30
CA TYR A 115 -20.28 8.59 1.14
C TYR A 115 -20.68 9.74 2.07
N ASN A 116 -21.87 9.68 2.65
CA ASN A 116 -22.38 10.68 3.58
C ASN A 116 -21.57 10.79 4.88
N ASN A 117 -20.67 9.83 5.19
CA ASN A 117 -19.85 9.87 6.42
C ASN A 117 -18.37 9.50 6.24
N LEU A 118 -17.88 9.17 5.04
CA LEU A 118 -16.46 8.83 4.86
C LEU A 118 -15.60 10.09 4.96
N GLY A 119 -14.73 10.13 5.98
CA GLY A 119 -13.68 11.13 6.05
C GLY A 119 -12.58 10.77 5.06
N VAL A 120 -12.59 11.35 3.85
CA VAL A 120 -11.38 11.40 3.02
C VAL A 120 -10.39 12.30 3.75
N GLN A 121 -9.30 11.74 4.25
CA GLN A 121 -8.31 12.50 5.02
C GLN A 121 -6.94 12.38 4.38
N ASN A 122 -6.35 13.53 4.05
CA ASN A 122 -4.95 13.64 3.65
C ASN A 122 -4.03 13.23 4.83
N ASP A 123 -2.79 12.84 4.50
CA ASP A 123 -1.76 12.25 5.36
C ASP A 123 -1.62 12.78 6.79
N GLN A 124 -1.91 14.08 7.02
CA GLN A 124 -1.68 14.71 8.31
C GLN A 124 -2.55 14.16 9.46
N LYS A 125 -3.76 13.64 9.20
CA LYS A 125 -4.59 13.03 10.26
C LYS A 125 -4.32 11.54 10.46
N ILE A 126 -3.85 10.84 9.43
CA ILE A 126 -3.42 9.45 9.55
C ILE A 126 -2.23 9.34 10.52
N HIS A 127 -1.35 10.35 10.54
CA HIS A 127 -0.24 10.43 11.48
C HIS A 127 -0.66 10.39 12.96
N SER A 128 -1.83 10.93 13.34
CA SER A 128 -2.29 10.90 14.74
C SER A 128 -2.86 9.54 15.16
N LEU A 129 -3.34 8.72 14.22
CA LEU A 129 -3.72 7.33 14.49
C LEU A 129 -2.48 6.44 14.69
N TYR A 130 -1.36 6.79 14.03
CA TYR A 130 -0.08 6.09 14.22
C TYR A 130 0.68 6.51 15.49
N GLN A 131 0.40 7.68 16.07
CA GLN A 131 1.08 8.20 17.27
C GLN A 131 0.30 8.03 18.59
N SER A 132 -0.93 7.51 18.58
CA SER A 132 -1.67 7.22 19.81
C SER A 132 -1.31 5.86 20.44
N VAL A 133 -0.05 5.43 20.27
CA VAL A 133 0.56 4.24 20.87
C VAL A 133 1.68 4.65 21.81
#